data_AF-W4RWA2-F1
#
_entry.id   AF-W4RWA2-F1
#
_cell.length_a   1.000
_cell.length_b   1.000
_cell.length_c   1.000
_cell.angle_alpha   90.00
_cell.angle_beta   90.00
_cell.angle_gamma   90.00
#
_symmetry.space_group_name_H-M   'P 1'
#
loop_
_entity.id
_entity.type
_entity.pdbx_description
1 polymer ?
#
loop_
_entity_poly.entity_id
_entity_poly.type
_entity_poly.pdbx_seq_one_letter_code
_entity_poly.pdbx_strand_id
1 'polypeptide(L)'
;MLTTDTKSAIQKLAPANAIILGSTEKVGSTVETELQGLNIKNIERISWTTPEQLSQSIAQRILDIDSNSIIIVNSTSSVDSAIASVYGAKTRTPIILNNQSTISPELQSLLSSYTNLSNIYIIGDTTKISSTVETTLKQYADVERITGTTSEQRNINFIEKFNFQNSLNTVTRSNSSYQLFAAAEMAMFKEGTLLIMDSTEFSPNLSSFFSSYGGANVIFYGDSSQISANAYNSEDQRIGSMWP
;
A
#
# COMPACT_ATOMS: atom_id res chain seq x y z
N MET A 1 24.50 -2.34 5.59
CA MET A 1 24.64 -3.47 6.54
C MET A 1 23.40 -3.52 7.40
N LEU A 2 22.99 -4.72 7.83
CA LEU A 2 21.89 -4.93 8.76
C LEU A 2 22.26 -4.40 10.14
N THR A 3 21.32 -3.73 10.81
CA THR A 3 21.50 -3.31 12.21
C THR A 3 21.42 -4.54 13.13
N THR A 4 21.89 -4.38 14.37
CA THR A 4 21.79 -5.43 15.40
C THR A 4 20.34 -5.87 15.63
N ASP A 5 19.40 -4.92 15.65
CA ASP A 5 17.98 -5.20 15.85
C ASP A 5 17.40 -5.98 14.68
N THR A 6 17.72 -5.60 13.43
CA THR A 6 17.29 -6.34 12.25
C THR A 6 17.87 -7.76 12.23
N LYS A 7 19.15 -7.93 12.56
CA LYS A 7 19.77 -9.27 12.67
C LYS A 7 19.07 -10.13 13.72
N SER A 8 18.81 -9.57 14.91
CA SER A 8 18.15 -10.27 16.00
C SER A 8 16.72 -10.68 15.63
N ALA A 9 15.97 -9.79 14.96
CA ALA A 9 14.64 -10.08 14.47
C ALA A 9 14.65 -11.21 13.43
N ILE A 10 15.56 -11.18 12.46
CA ILE A 10 15.72 -12.23 11.45
C ILE A 10 16.07 -13.57 12.10
N GLN A 11 17.00 -13.59 13.05
CA GLN A 11 17.36 -14.81 13.80
C GLN A 11 16.17 -15.38 14.56
N LYS A 12 15.36 -14.52 15.20
CA LYS A 12 14.14 -14.94 15.91
C LYS A 12 13.09 -15.52 14.97
N LEU A 13 12.94 -14.95 13.77
CA LEU A 13 11.99 -15.43 12.76
C LEU A 13 12.45 -16.74 12.10
N ALA A 14 13.76 -16.98 12.04
CA ALA A 14 14.39 -18.14 11.40
C ALA A 14 13.83 -18.45 9.99
N PRO A 15 13.81 -17.48 9.05
CA PRO A 15 13.14 -17.65 7.77
C PRO A 15 13.89 -18.62 6.85
N ALA A 16 13.14 -19.40 6.07
CA ALA A 16 13.72 -20.29 5.05
C ALA A 16 14.25 -19.54 3.82
N ASN A 17 13.63 -18.41 3.48
CA ASN A 17 13.95 -17.60 2.31
C ASN A 17 14.01 -16.12 2.70
N ALA A 18 14.81 -15.34 1.98
CA ALA A 18 14.79 -13.88 2.06
C ALA A 18 14.69 -13.27 0.65
N ILE A 19 13.93 -12.18 0.55
CA ILE A 19 13.85 -11.38 -0.66
C ILE A 19 14.45 -10.01 -0.33
N ILE A 20 15.50 -9.62 -1.04
CA ILE A 20 16.08 -8.28 -1.00
C ILE A 20 15.42 -7.46 -2.09
N LEU A 21 14.63 -6.47 -1.67
CA LEU A 21 14.09 -5.47 -2.58
C LEU A 21 15.09 -4.31 -2.70
N GLY A 22 15.82 -4.25 -3.82
CA GLY A 22 16.59 -3.08 -4.21
C GLY A 22 17.90 -3.41 -4.92
N SER A 23 18.39 -2.44 -5.70
CA SER A 23 19.73 -2.50 -6.28
C SER A 23 20.80 -2.53 -5.19
N THR A 24 22.03 -2.90 -5.55
CA THR A 24 23.18 -2.86 -4.64
C THR A 24 23.56 -1.45 -4.19
N GLU A 25 23.09 -0.41 -4.89
CA GLU A 25 23.24 0.99 -4.47
C GLU A 25 22.29 1.35 -3.32
N LYS A 26 21.06 0.80 -3.32
CA LYS A 26 20.05 1.05 -2.28
C LYS A 26 20.19 0.09 -1.10
N VAL A 27 20.41 -1.20 -1.39
CA VAL A 27 20.66 -2.25 -0.39
C VAL A 27 21.98 -2.93 -0.72
N GLY A 28 23.04 -2.45 -0.09
CA GLY A 28 24.42 -2.90 -0.32
C GLY A 28 24.59 -4.42 -0.34
N SER A 29 25.52 -4.90 -1.16
CA SER A 29 25.82 -6.34 -1.30
C SER A 29 26.17 -7.02 0.03
N THR A 30 26.73 -6.28 1.00
CA THR A 30 26.99 -6.78 2.36
C THR A 30 25.74 -7.32 3.05
N VAL A 31 24.55 -6.77 2.77
CA VAL A 31 23.30 -7.27 3.37
C VAL A 31 23.05 -8.73 2.96
N GLU A 32 23.35 -9.08 1.72
CA GLU A 32 23.19 -10.44 1.21
C GLU A 32 24.16 -11.40 1.91
N THR A 33 25.42 -11.00 2.05
CA THR A 33 26.42 -11.77 2.81
C THR A 33 26.03 -11.93 4.28
N GLU A 34 25.46 -10.89 4.90
CA GLU A 34 24.99 -10.97 6.29
C GLU A 34 23.80 -11.92 6.43
N LEU A 35 22.85 -11.92 5.49
CA LEU A 35 21.73 -12.87 5.47
C LEU A 35 22.20 -14.32 5.28
N GLN A 36 23.20 -14.55 4.43
CA GLN A 36 23.84 -15.87 4.27
C GLN A 36 24.49 -16.33 5.59
N GLY A 37 25.18 -15.41 6.28
CA GLY A 37 25.76 -15.65 7.60
C GLY A 37 24.72 -15.95 8.70
N LEU A 38 23.46 -15.57 8.50
CA LEU A 38 22.32 -15.94 9.36
C LEU A 38 21.66 -17.27 8.95
N ASN A 39 22.34 -18.09 8.14
CA ASN A 39 21.91 -19.42 7.69
C ASN A 39 20.65 -19.41 6.80
N ILE A 40 20.38 -18.29 6.11
CA ILE A 40 19.33 -18.19 5.10
C ILE A 40 19.92 -18.65 3.76
N LYS A 41 19.42 -19.75 3.22
CA LYS A 41 19.99 -20.41 2.04
C LYS A 41 19.49 -19.83 0.73
N ASN A 42 18.21 -19.48 0.69
CA ASN A 42 17.55 -18.99 -0.52
C ASN A 42 17.37 -17.49 -0.39
N ILE A 43 18.27 -16.74 -1.01
CA ILE A 43 18.20 -15.29 -1.02
C ILE A 43 17.99 -14.87 -2.47
N GLU A 44 16.88 -14.19 -2.70
CA GLU A 44 16.57 -13.59 -3.98
C GLU A 44 16.75 -12.09 -3.88
N ARG A 45 17.33 -11.46 -4.90
CA ARG A 45 17.32 -10.00 -5.03
C ARG A 45 16.45 -9.59 -6.21
N ILE A 46 15.44 -8.79 -5.92
CA ILE A 46 14.67 -8.09 -6.94
C ILE A 46 15.29 -6.70 -7.06
N SER A 47 16.06 -6.48 -8.12
CA SER A 47 16.71 -5.20 -8.43
C SER A 47 15.90 -4.46 -9.48
N TRP A 48 15.83 -3.14 -9.35
CA TRP A 48 15.16 -2.24 -10.30
C TRP A 48 15.96 -0.94 -10.42
N THR A 49 15.75 -0.22 -11.52
CA THR A 49 16.28 1.15 -11.66
C THR A 49 15.20 2.20 -11.43
N THR A 50 13.92 1.86 -11.59
CA THR A 50 12.78 2.75 -11.34
C THR A 50 11.68 2.10 -10.49
N PRO A 51 10.89 2.88 -9.73
CA PRO A 51 9.72 2.36 -9.00
C PRO A 51 8.72 1.62 -9.91
N GLU A 52 8.54 2.07 -11.15
CA GLU A 52 7.67 1.45 -12.15
C GLU A 52 8.15 0.03 -12.48
N GLN A 53 9.45 -0.16 -12.72
CA GLN A 53 10.03 -1.48 -12.97
C GLN A 53 9.89 -2.43 -11.79
N LEU A 54 10.04 -1.92 -10.56
CA LEU A 54 9.78 -2.72 -9.36
C LEU A 54 8.32 -3.18 -9.33
N SER A 55 7.38 -2.23 -9.44
CA SER A 55 5.95 -2.52 -9.35
C SER A 55 5.52 -3.54 -10.42
N GLN A 56 6.07 -3.42 -11.62
CA GLN A 56 5.87 -4.33 -12.73
C GLN A 56 6.40 -5.74 -12.45
N SER A 57 7.62 -5.85 -11.92
CA SER A 57 8.26 -7.13 -11.62
C SER A 57 7.51 -7.89 -10.52
N ILE A 58 6.96 -7.16 -9.55
CA ILE A 58 6.08 -7.72 -8.52
C ILE A 58 4.73 -8.11 -9.14
N ALA A 59 4.17 -7.26 -10.00
CA ALA A 59 2.87 -7.52 -10.64
C ALA A 59 2.86 -8.81 -11.45
N GLN A 60 3.91 -9.05 -12.25
CA GLN A 60 4.05 -10.30 -13.02
C GLN A 60 3.95 -11.54 -12.13
N ARG A 61 4.70 -11.56 -11.02
CA ARG A 61 4.68 -12.68 -10.07
C ARG A 61 3.30 -12.93 -9.48
N ILE A 62 2.53 -11.86 -9.22
CA ILE A 62 1.21 -11.97 -8.61
C ILE A 62 0.18 -12.43 -9.65
N LEU A 63 0.22 -11.88 -10.88
CA LEU A 63 -0.68 -12.25 -11.96
C LEU A 63 -0.47 -13.70 -12.43
N ASP A 64 0.76 -14.19 -12.42
CA ASP A 64 1.09 -15.58 -12.77
C ASP A 64 0.53 -16.60 -11.76
N ILE A 65 0.20 -16.16 -10.54
CA ILE A 65 -0.36 -17.03 -9.50
C ILE A 65 -1.87 -17.15 -9.69
N ASP A 66 -2.62 -16.08 -9.46
CA ASP A 66 -4.09 -16.08 -9.51
C ASP A 66 -4.66 -14.66 -9.36
N SER A 67 -4.49 -13.81 -10.37
CA SER A 67 -5.19 -12.52 -10.44
C SER A 67 -5.47 -12.12 -11.88
N ASN A 68 -6.66 -11.57 -12.11
CA ASN A 68 -7.09 -10.96 -13.36
C ASN A 68 -7.35 -9.45 -13.21
N SER A 69 -6.91 -8.85 -12.10
CA SER A 69 -7.16 -7.45 -11.80
C SER A 69 -5.86 -6.75 -11.46
N ILE A 70 -5.76 -5.45 -11.75
CA ILE A 70 -4.61 -4.60 -11.39
C ILE A 70 -5.08 -3.26 -10.82
N ILE A 71 -4.27 -2.64 -9.96
CA ILE A 71 -4.49 -1.28 -9.46
C ILE A 71 -3.39 -0.36 -10.00
N ILE A 72 -3.79 0.72 -10.66
CA ILE A 72 -2.89 1.77 -11.16
C ILE A 72 -2.86 2.93 -10.17
N VAL A 73 -1.65 3.31 -9.76
CA VAL A 73 -1.38 4.45 -8.90
C VAL A 73 -0.32 5.35 -9.55
N ASN A 74 -0.41 6.66 -9.34
CA ASN A 74 0.66 7.56 -9.75
C ASN A 74 1.95 7.26 -8.98
N SER A 75 3.09 7.11 -9.67
CA SER A 75 4.37 6.72 -9.06
C SER A 75 4.91 7.66 -7.99
N THR A 76 4.44 8.91 -7.94
CA THR A 76 4.81 9.90 -6.92
C THR A 76 3.88 9.89 -5.70
N SER A 77 2.78 9.12 -5.72
CA SER A 77 1.78 9.12 -4.67
C SER A 77 1.95 7.96 -3.69
N SER A 78 2.72 8.19 -2.62
CA SER A 78 2.84 7.23 -1.50
C SER A 78 1.49 6.96 -0.84
N VAL A 79 0.65 7.99 -0.70
CA VAL A 79 -0.66 7.88 -0.05
C VAL A 79 -1.60 6.95 -0.82
N ASP A 80 -1.73 7.15 -2.13
CA ASP A 80 -2.63 6.30 -2.93
C ASP A 80 -2.08 4.87 -3.04
N SER A 81 -0.75 4.69 -2.99
CA SER A 81 -0.11 3.37 -2.93
C SER A 81 -0.41 2.64 -1.62
N ALA A 82 -0.41 3.37 -0.49
CA ALA A 82 -0.76 2.81 0.82
C ALA A 82 -2.26 2.49 0.93
N ILE A 83 -3.14 3.30 0.32
CA ILE A 83 -4.58 2.97 0.21
C ILE A 83 -4.76 1.67 -0.56
N ALA A 84 -4.10 1.56 -1.73
CA ALA A 84 -4.19 0.39 -2.60
C ALA A 84 -3.68 -0.90 -1.95
N SER A 85 -2.62 -0.82 -1.12
CA SER A 85 -1.91 -2.00 -0.63
C SER A 85 -2.77 -2.89 0.25
N VAL A 86 -3.67 -2.31 1.05
CA VAL A 86 -4.58 -3.08 1.91
C VAL A 86 -5.48 -4.00 1.09
N TYR A 87 -6.05 -3.51 -0.01
CA TYR A 87 -6.80 -4.35 -0.95
C TYR A 87 -5.90 -5.32 -1.68
N GLY A 88 -4.82 -4.81 -2.27
CA GLY A 88 -3.92 -5.61 -3.10
C GLY A 88 -3.37 -6.84 -2.38
N ALA A 89 -3.04 -6.72 -1.10
CA ALA A 89 -2.62 -7.85 -0.29
C ALA A 89 -3.75 -8.84 0.01
N LYS A 90 -4.96 -8.35 0.32
CA LYS A 90 -6.12 -9.20 0.63
C LYS A 90 -6.62 -9.99 -0.58
N THR A 91 -6.56 -9.40 -1.77
CA THR A 91 -7.14 -9.96 -3.00
C THR A 91 -6.10 -10.43 -4.01
N ARG A 92 -4.80 -10.37 -3.67
CA ARG A 92 -3.69 -10.62 -4.60
C ARG A 92 -3.80 -9.76 -5.87
N THR A 93 -4.26 -8.52 -5.73
CA THR A 93 -4.34 -7.57 -6.84
C THR A 93 -3.09 -6.70 -6.84
N PRO A 94 -2.16 -6.84 -7.81
CA PRO A 94 -0.93 -6.08 -7.80
C PRO A 94 -1.17 -4.59 -8.05
N ILE A 95 -0.28 -3.79 -7.44
CA ILE A 95 -0.22 -2.35 -7.64
C ILE A 95 0.85 -2.05 -8.67
N ILE A 96 0.48 -1.32 -9.70
CA ILE A 96 1.38 -0.86 -10.75
C ILE A 96 1.52 0.66 -10.63
N LEU A 97 2.76 1.11 -10.55
CA LEU A 97 3.09 2.53 -10.55
C LEU A 97 3.17 3.03 -11.99
N ASN A 98 2.54 4.15 -12.27
CA ASN A 98 2.53 4.76 -13.58
C ASN A 98 2.71 6.28 -13.50
N ASN A 99 3.17 6.87 -14.60
CA ASN A 99 3.26 8.32 -14.74
C ASN A 99 1.88 8.97 -14.88
N GLN A 100 1.82 10.28 -14.65
CA GLN A 100 0.56 11.03 -14.69
C GLN A 100 -0.06 11.07 -16.10
N SER A 101 0.74 11.42 -17.11
CA SER A 101 0.25 11.72 -18.46
C SER A 101 0.34 10.56 -19.44
N THR A 102 1.20 9.58 -19.18
CA THR A 102 1.57 8.54 -20.15
C THR A 102 1.58 7.15 -19.52
N ILE A 103 1.29 6.13 -20.32
CA ILE A 103 1.53 4.73 -19.96
C ILE A 103 3.04 4.49 -19.99
N SER A 104 3.61 3.99 -18.90
CA SER A 104 5.02 3.61 -18.84
C SER A 104 5.29 2.42 -19.77
N PRO A 105 6.52 2.29 -20.33
CA PRO A 105 6.90 1.10 -21.09
C PRO A 105 6.65 -0.20 -20.32
N GLU A 106 6.88 -0.18 -19.01
CA GLU A 106 6.64 -1.29 -18.10
C GLU A 106 5.17 -1.70 -18.05
N LEU A 107 4.26 -0.73 -17.86
CA LEU A 107 2.81 -0.98 -17.85
C LEU A 107 2.32 -1.45 -19.23
N GLN A 108 2.81 -0.85 -20.32
CA GLN A 108 2.46 -1.29 -21.68
C GLN A 108 2.85 -2.75 -21.91
N SER A 109 4.03 -3.15 -21.44
CA SER A 109 4.51 -4.54 -21.53
C SER A 109 3.62 -5.49 -20.73
N LEU A 110 3.21 -5.12 -19.51
CA LEU A 110 2.23 -5.89 -18.72
C LEU A 110 0.93 -6.10 -19.48
N LEU A 111 0.30 -5.01 -19.91
CA LEU A 111 -1.01 -5.02 -20.54
C LEU A 111 -1.01 -5.86 -21.82
N SER A 112 0.11 -5.89 -22.54
CA SER A 112 0.28 -6.71 -23.75
C SER A 112 0.51 -8.20 -23.43
N SER A 113 1.06 -8.51 -22.25
CA SER A 113 1.42 -9.88 -21.85
C SER A 113 0.28 -10.63 -21.14
N TYR A 114 -0.63 -9.90 -20.48
CA TYR A 114 -1.74 -10.48 -19.71
C TYR A 114 -3.08 -10.18 -20.37
N THR A 115 -3.55 -11.11 -21.21
CA THR A 115 -4.79 -10.97 -21.98
C THR A 115 -6.06 -11.34 -21.22
N ASN A 116 -5.92 -11.89 -20.01
CA ASN A 116 -7.02 -12.29 -19.14
C ASN A 116 -7.40 -11.21 -18.10
N LEU A 117 -6.83 -10.01 -18.18
CA LEU A 117 -7.21 -8.90 -17.30
C LEU A 117 -8.71 -8.57 -17.47
N SER A 118 -9.42 -8.56 -16.35
CA SER A 118 -10.86 -8.26 -16.28
C SER A 118 -11.11 -6.88 -15.71
N ASN A 119 -10.35 -6.46 -14.68
CA ASN A 119 -10.54 -5.16 -14.04
C ASN A 119 -9.23 -4.38 -13.89
N ILE A 120 -9.31 -3.07 -14.12
CA ILE A 120 -8.25 -2.10 -13.84
C ILE A 120 -8.82 -1.01 -12.95
N TYR A 121 -8.28 -0.88 -11.74
CA TYR A 121 -8.68 0.18 -10.82
C TYR A 121 -7.67 1.32 -10.87
N ILE A 122 -8.11 2.55 -11.09
CA ILE A 122 -7.24 3.73 -11.01
C ILE A 122 -7.54 4.46 -9.70
N ILE A 123 -6.52 4.68 -8.87
CA ILE A 123 -6.68 5.53 -7.68
C ILE A 123 -6.16 6.94 -7.97
N GLY A 124 -7.03 7.92 -7.74
CA GLY A 124 -6.72 9.33 -7.94
C GLY A 124 -7.55 9.98 -9.04
N ASP A 125 -7.63 11.31 -9.01
CA ASP A 125 -8.25 12.11 -10.06
C ASP A 125 -7.37 12.19 -11.33
N THR A 126 -7.83 12.98 -12.29
CA THR A 126 -7.14 13.19 -13.58
C THR A 126 -5.83 13.97 -13.46
N THR A 127 -5.61 14.66 -12.33
CA THR A 127 -4.33 15.32 -12.04
C THR A 127 -3.26 14.32 -11.61
N LYS A 128 -3.67 13.14 -11.11
CA LYS A 128 -2.77 12.03 -10.75
C LYS A 128 -2.58 11.03 -11.87
N ILE A 129 -3.65 10.62 -12.55
CA ILE A 129 -3.59 9.74 -13.73
C ILE A 129 -4.55 10.30 -14.77
N SER A 130 -4.04 10.75 -15.90
CA SER A 130 -4.82 11.48 -16.91
C SER A 130 -5.98 10.66 -17.50
N SER A 131 -6.97 11.35 -18.05
CA SER A 131 -8.05 10.72 -18.80
C SER A 131 -7.54 10.02 -20.07
N THR A 132 -6.42 10.49 -20.64
CA THR A 132 -5.75 9.84 -21.77
C THR A 132 -5.24 8.46 -21.36
N VAL A 133 -4.55 8.36 -20.21
CA VAL A 133 -4.09 7.07 -19.66
C VAL A 133 -5.28 6.14 -19.41
N GLU A 134 -6.33 6.63 -18.76
CA GLU A 134 -7.55 5.86 -18.52
C GLU A 134 -8.20 5.35 -19.81
N THR A 135 -8.26 6.19 -20.86
CA THR A 135 -8.83 5.81 -22.16
C THR A 135 -8.03 4.69 -22.81
N THR A 136 -6.70 4.72 -22.70
CA THR A 136 -5.85 3.62 -23.17
C THR A 136 -6.10 2.34 -22.38
N LEU A 137 -6.20 2.43 -21.05
CA LEU A 137 -6.44 1.26 -20.19
C LEU A 137 -7.77 0.55 -20.50
N LYS A 138 -8.81 1.31 -20.91
CA LYS A 138 -10.13 0.77 -21.31
C LYS A 138 -10.09 -0.15 -22.52
N GLN A 139 -8.98 -0.16 -23.28
CA GLN A 139 -8.79 -1.08 -24.38
C GLN A 139 -8.41 -2.50 -23.92
N TYR A 140 -7.97 -2.65 -22.65
CA TYR A 140 -7.43 -3.90 -22.12
C TYR A 140 -8.38 -4.60 -21.14
N ALA A 141 -9.21 -3.85 -20.40
CA ALA A 141 -10.12 -4.39 -19.39
C ALA A 141 -11.15 -3.33 -18.94
N ASP A 142 -12.10 -3.71 -18.09
CA ASP A 142 -13.01 -2.77 -17.46
C ASP A 142 -12.24 -1.84 -16.50
N VAL A 143 -12.34 -0.53 -16.74
CA VAL A 143 -11.62 0.46 -15.94
C VAL A 143 -12.56 1.21 -15.02
N GLU A 144 -12.21 1.25 -13.74
CA GLU A 144 -12.90 2.05 -12.75
C GLU A 144 -11.95 2.97 -12.01
N ARG A 145 -12.35 4.23 -11.88
CA ARG A 145 -11.57 5.25 -11.16
C ARG A 145 -12.16 5.53 -9.80
N ILE A 146 -11.34 5.35 -8.77
CA ILE A 146 -11.66 5.71 -7.38
C ILE A 146 -11.01 7.06 -7.11
N THR A 147 -11.84 8.09 -6.94
CA THR A 147 -11.42 9.48 -6.77
C THR A 147 -11.92 10.08 -5.47
N GLY A 148 -11.51 11.31 -5.17
CA GLY A 148 -11.78 12.04 -3.94
C GLY A 148 -10.92 13.30 -3.87
N THR A 149 -11.51 14.40 -3.40
CA THR A 149 -10.87 15.72 -3.35
C THR A 149 -9.74 15.79 -2.32
N THR A 150 -9.75 14.90 -1.33
CA THR A 150 -8.74 14.75 -0.29
C THR A 150 -8.23 13.30 -0.27
N SER A 151 -7.08 13.05 0.37
CA SER A 151 -6.57 11.68 0.49
C SER A 151 -7.44 10.84 1.41
N GLU A 152 -7.97 11.45 2.45
CA GLU A 152 -8.98 10.86 3.33
C GLU A 152 -10.24 10.46 2.55
N GLN A 153 -10.79 11.35 1.71
CA GLN A 153 -11.99 11.02 0.93
C GLN A 153 -11.70 9.92 -0.09
N ARG A 154 -10.52 9.92 -0.74
CA ARG A 154 -10.11 8.81 -1.62
C ARG A 154 -10.01 7.49 -0.86
N ASN A 155 -9.49 7.53 0.36
CA ASN A 155 -9.38 6.35 1.20
C ASN A 155 -10.77 5.82 1.60
N ILE A 156 -11.69 6.69 2.04
CA ILE A 156 -13.09 6.31 2.33
C ILE A 156 -13.76 5.69 1.10
N ASN A 157 -13.71 6.36 -0.05
CA ASN A 157 -14.33 5.88 -1.29
C ASN A 157 -13.74 4.52 -1.73
N PHE A 158 -12.44 4.32 -1.52
CA PHE A 158 -11.78 3.05 -1.79
C PHE A 158 -12.28 1.94 -0.87
N ILE A 159 -12.46 2.24 0.42
CA ILE A 159 -12.96 1.28 1.40
C ILE A 159 -14.41 0.87 1.09
N GLU A 160 -15.26 1.85 0.78
CA GLU A 160 -16.66 1.62 0.41
C GLU A 160 -16.77 0.81 -0.88
N LYS A 161 -15.95 1.11 -1.88
CA LYS A 161 -15.93 0.40 -3.17
C LYS A 161 -15.74 -1.10 -3.01
N PHE A 162 -14.77 -1.49 -2.18
CA PHE A 162 -14.44 -2.90 -1.97
C PHE A 162 -15.16 -3.50 -0.77
N ASN A 163 -16.02 -2.72 -0.10
CA ASN A 163 -16.81 -3.11 1.06
C ASN A 163 -15.99 -3.93 2.06
N PHE A 164 -14.84 -3.40 2.48
CA PHE A 164 -14.15 -4.01 3.61
C PHE A 164 -15.12 -3.97 4.80
N GLN A 165 -15.37 -5.11 5.43
CA GLN A 165 -16.20 -5.20 6.63
C GLN A 165 -15.30 -5.82 7.69
N ASN A 166 -14.66 -4.99 8.50
CA ASN A 166 -13.70 -5.48 9.50
C ASN A 166 -13.81 -4.69 10.80
N SER A 167 -13.53 -5.37 11.90
CA SER A 167 -13.61 -4.80 13.24
C SER A 167 -12.43 -3.89 13.58
N LEU A 168 -11.23 -4.08 12.99
CA LEU A 168 -10.03 -3.31 13.34
C LEU A 168 -9.70 -2.23 12.31
N ASN A 169 -9.47 -1.00 12.78
CA ASN A 169 -8.97 0.11 11.97
C ASN A 169 -7.53 0.48 12.36
N THR A 170 -6.65 0.73 11.40
CA THR A 170 -5.42 1.49 11.66
C THR A 170 -5.63 2.91 11.15
N VAL A 171 -5.13 3.89 11.88
CA VAL A 171 -5.27 5.31 11.53
C VAL A 171 -3.90 5.94 11.46
N THR A 172 -3.63 6.70 10.39
CA THR A 172 -2.36 7.39 10.19
C THR A 172 -2.57 8.71 9.46
N ARG A 173 -1.61 9.62 9.57
CA ARG A 173 -1.57 10.86 8.79
C ARG A 173 -1.10 10.62 7.36
N SER A 174 -1.60 11.41 6.41
CA SER A 174 -1.19 11.36 5.00
C SER A 174 0.18 11.98 4.70
N ASN A 175 0.86 12.55 5.70
CA ASN A 175 2.07 13.35 5.53
C ASN A 175 3.40 12.58 5.75
N SER A 176 3.35 11.28 6.07
CA SER A 176 4.54 10.47 6.36
C SER A 176 4.46 9.11 5.67
N SER A 177 5.25 8.92 4.61
CA SER A 177 5.27 7.67 3.85
C SER A 177 5.64 6.46 4.72
N TYR A 178 6.58 6.62 5.67
CA TYR A 178 6.98 5.51 6.56
C TYR A 178 5.83 5.06 7.46
N GLN A 179 5.10 6.01 8.05
CA GLN A 179 3.95 5.70 8.91
C GLN A 179 2.79 5.13 8.08
N LEU A 180 2.56 5.67 6.88
CA LEU A 180 1.54 5.16 5.95
C LEU A 180 1.72 3.68 5.66
N PHE A 181 2.93 3.27 5.28
CA PHE A 181 3.19 1.87 4.96
C PHE A 181 3.19 0.98 6.22
N ALA A 182 3.71 1.46 7.35
CA ALA A 182 3.62 0.71 8.62
C ALA A 182 2.16 0.49 9.08
N ALA A 183 1.33 1.53 8.98
CA ALA A 183 -0.10 1.45 9.31
C ALA A 183 -0.85 0.54 8.33
N ALA A 184 -0.51 0.60 7.03
CA ALA A 184 -1.07 -0.29 6.02
C ALA A 184 -0.70 -1.74 6.29
N GLU A 185 0.56 -2.03 6.60
CA GLU A 185 1.05 -3.38 6.95
C GLU A 185 0.34 -3.95 8.17
N MET A 186 0.12 -3.13 9.19
CA MET A 186 -0.64 -3.54 10.37
C MET A 186 -2.11 -3.81 10.04
N ALA A 187 -2.74 -2.97 9.20
CA ALA A 187 -4.09 -3.24 8.71
C ALA A 187 -4.14 -4.56 7.94
N MET A 188 -3.18 -4.81 7.06
CA MET A 188 -3.08 -6.07 6.32
C MET A 188 -2.91 -7.27 7.27
N PHE A 189 -1.98 -7.20 8.22
CA PHE A 189 -1.67 -8.27 9.17
C PHE A 189 -2.85 -8.63 10.09
N LYS A 190 -3.68 -7.64 10.43
CA LYS A 190 -4.86 -7.84 11.28
C LYS A 190 -6.16 -8.01 10.50
N GLU A 191 -6.05 -8.14 9.18
CA GLU A 191 -7.19 -8.17 8.27
C GLU A 191 -8.13 -6.96 8.42
N GLY A 192 -7.61 -5.84 8.95
CA GLY A 192 -8.34 -4.60 9.20
C GLY A 192 -8.36 -3.64 8.00
N THR A 193 -8.70 -2.39 8.29
CA THR A 193 -8.76 -1.29 7.31
C THR A 193 -7.78 -0.18 7.67
N LEU A 194 -7.16 0.43 6.66
CA LEU A 194 -6.37 1.65 6.83
C LEU A 194 -7.27 2.88 6.66
N LEU A 195 -7.27 3.75 7.67
CA LEU A 195 -7.90 5.06 7.65
C LEU A 195 -6.82 6.14 7.57
N ILE A 196 -7.03 7.12 6.70
CA ILE A 196 -6.06 8.19 6.44
C ILE A 196 -6.62 9.54 6.88
N MET A 197 -5.84 10.28 7.65
CA MET A 197 -6.17 11.64 8.10
C MET A 197 -5.34 12.68 7.35
N ASP A 198 -6.01 13.65 6.72
CA ASP A 198 -5.34 14.80 6.08
C ASP A 198 -5.06 15.96 7.05
N SER A 199 -5.68 15.97 8.23
CA SER A 199 -5.38 16.89 9.34
C SER A 199 -4.97 16.16 10.62
N THR A 200 -4.54 16.89 11.65
CA THR A 200 -4.23 16.32 12.97
C THR A 200 -5.49 15.89 13.73
N GLU A 201 -6.66 16.34 13.28
CA GLU A 201 -7.98 16.03 13.81
C GLU A 201 -8.77 15.17 12.82
N PHE A 202 -9.76 14.42 13.31
CA PHE A 202 -10.73 13.77 12.43
C PHE A 202 -11.55 14.84 11.73
N SER A 203 -11.66 14.73 10.41
CA SER A 203 -12.64 15.55 9.69
C SER A 203 -14.06 15.09 10.01
N PRO A 204 -15.08 15.94 9.83
CA PRO A 204 -16.48 15.52 9.97
C PRO A 204 -16.85 14.32 9.08
N ASN A 205 -16.25 14.21 7.88
CA ASN A 205 -16.48 13.09 6.98
C ASN A 205 -15.88 11.81 7.54
N LEU A 206 -14.65 11.86 8.05
CA LEU A 206 -14.00 10.69 8.65
C LEU A 206 -14.70 10.26 9.94
N SER A 207 -15.11 11.19 10.81
CA SER A 207 -15.90 10.85 12.01
C SER A 207 -17.22 10.18 11.65
N SER A 208 -17.91 10.69 10.61
CA SER A 208 -19.19 10.12 10.15
C SER A 208 -18.99 8.72 9.58
N PHE A 209 -17.97 8.54 8.73
CA PHE A 209 -17.59 7.24 8.18
C PHE A 209 -17.20 6.26 9.28
N PHE A 210 -16.34 6.67 10.21
CA PHE A 210 -15.91 5.83 11.32
C PHE A 210 -17.09 5.36 12.18
N SER A 211 -18.05 6.26 12.44
CA SER A 211 -19.27 5.95 13.21
C SER A 211 -20.18 4.95 12.51
N SER A 212 -20.37 5.06 11.19
CA SER A 212 -21.23 4.16 10.41
C SER A 212 -20.57 2.81 10.12
N TYR A 213 -19.25 2.80 9.98
CA TYR A 213 -18.47 1.63 9.56
C TYR A 213 -18.18 0.64 10.71
N GLY A 214 -18.46 1.01 11.97
CA GLY A 214 -18.62 0.04 13.07
C GLY A 214 -17.34 -0.58 13.63
N GLY A 215 -16.20 0.10 13.57
CA GLY A 215 -14.94 -0.42 14.11
C GLY A 215 -14.94 -0.59 15.64
N ALA A 216 -14.34 -1.68 16.14
CA ALA A 216 -13.94 -1.85 17.53
C ALA A 216 -12.46 -2.24 17.57
N ASN A 217 -11.64 -1.46 18.27
CA ASN A 217 -10.17 -1.48 18.24
C ASN A 217 -9.62 -0.66 17.06
N VAL A 218 -8.90 0.41 17.37
CA VAL A 218 -8.20 1.28 16.42
C VAL A 218 -6.74 1.35 16.80
N ILE A 219 -5.81 1.25 15.87
CA ILE A 219 -4.38 1.46 16.15
C ILE A 219 -3.97 2.76 15.49
N PHE A 220 -3.55 3.74 16.28
CA PHE A 220 -3.02 5.01 15.78
C PHE A 220 -1.51 4.91 15.52
N TYR A 221 -1.10 5.33 14.32
CA TYR A 221 0.29 5.48 13.91
C TYR A 221 0.64 6.97 13.85
N GLY A 222 1.46 7.40 14.80
CA GLY A 222 1.87 8.80 14.95
C GLY A 222 1.85 9.25 16.41
N ASP A 223 2.65 10.26 16.73
CA ASP A 223 2.67 10.88 18.05
C ASP A 223 1.60 11.99 18.18
N SER A 224 1.52 12.62 19.35
CA SER A 224 0.55 13.68 19.65
C SER A 224 0.71 14.97 18.82
N SER A 225 1.84 15.13 18.11
CA SER A 225 2.03 16.22 17.14
C SER A 225 1.39 15.92 15.78
N GLN A 226 1.21 14.63 15.49
CA GLN A 226 0.64 14.12 14.24
C GLN A 226 -0.85 13.86 14.38
N ILE A 227 -1.28 13.32 15.52
CA ILE A 227 -2.68 12.99 15.82
C ILE A 227 -3.01 13.63 17.17
N SER A 228 -3.99 14.53 17.18
CA SER A 228 -4.29 15.28 18.39
C SER A 228 -4.87 14.39 19.49
N ALA A 229 -4.79 14.87 20.73
CA ALA A 229 -5.47 14.22 21.86
C ALA A 229 -7.00 14.19 21.68
N ASN A 230 -7.60 15.13 20.94
CA ASN A 230 -9.05 15.11 20.69
C ASN A 230 -9.42 14.03 19.69
N ALA A 231 -8.66 13.86 18.60
CA ALA A 231 -8.78 12.75 17.66
C ALA A 231 -8.58 11.39 18.33
N TYR A 232 -7.66 11.32 19.29
CA TYR A 232 -7.44 10.13 20.10
C TYR A 232 -8.61 9.86 21.07
N ASN A 233 -9.07 10.90 21.79
CA ASN A 233 -10.08 10.80 22.84
C ASN A 233 -11.52 10.68 22.31
N SER A 234 -11.82 11.15 21.09
CA SER A 234 -13.17 11.10 20.51
C SER A 234 -13.65 9.67 20.23
N GLU A 235 -12.72 8.71 20.17
CA GLU A 235 -12.99 7.30 19.88
C GLU A 235 -12.67 6.35 21.06
N ASP A 236 -12.40 6.93 22.24
CA ASP A 236 -11.80 6.34 23.47
C ASP A 236 -12.71 5.40 24.27
N GLN A 237 -13.60 4.65 23.61
CA GLN A 237 -14.23 3.46 24.21
C GLN A 237 -13.82 2.15 23.55
N ARG A 238 -12.92 2.16 22.55
CA ARG A 238 -12.66 0.99 21.70
C ARG A 238 -11.21 0.85 21.24
N ILE A 239 -10.17 1.01 22.07
CA ILE A 239 -8.76 0.93 21.58
C ILE A 239 -7.74 0.36 22.58
N GLY A 240 -6.86 -0.54 22.08
CA GLY A 240 -5.59 -0.93 22.70
C GLY A 240 -4.36 -0.19 22.11
N SER A 241 -3.44 0.18 23.01
CA SER A 241 -2.06 0.71 22.85
C SER A 241 -1.65 1.50 21.59
N MET A 242 -1.16 2.73 21.80
CA MET A 242 -0.30 3.45 20.86
C MET A 242 1.01 2.68 20.64
N TRP A 243 1.42 2.49 19.37
CA TRP A 243 2.76 2.00 19.07
C TRP A 243 3.74 3.19 18.99
N PRO A 244 4.87 3.14 19.70
CA PRO A 244 5.90 4.18 19.65
C PRO A 244 6.60 4.27 18.30
#